data_AF-A0A2N6CJA4-F1
#
_entry.id   AF-A0A2N6CJA4-F1
#
_cell.length_a   1.000
_cell.length_b   1.000
_cell.length_c   1.000
_cell.angle_alpha   90.00
_cell.angle_beta   90.00
_cell.angle_gamma   90.00
#
_symmetry.space_group_name_H-M   'P 1'
#
loop_
_entity.id
_entity.type
_entity.pdbx_description
1 polymer ?
#
loop_
_entity_poly.entity_id
_entity_poly.type
_entity_poly.pdbx_seq_one_letter_code
_entity_poly.pdbx_strand_id
1 'polypeptide(L)'
;MLIASPLTAHFAFAQDQRNEEPTLEEEIAGVAEEYRYRLQFDGQTFSGPGWDRLLQEGLAAQFFLIGEEHGIAENPKLVAQLFTALKNTGFSKLAIEISPPMAKTLDTAILNGGIEGLRSLFGQPGGEPAFFGMAEEAEMLATVRA
;
A
#
# COMPACT_ATOMS: atom_id res chain seq x y z
N MET A 1 -81.20 -14.50 -18.46
CA MET A 1 -80.68 -13.37 -17.65
C MET A 1 -79.92 -14.00 -16.51
N LEU A 2 -78.59 -13.98 -16.39
CA LEU A 2 -77.56 -13.10 -16.93
C LEU A 2 -76.44 -13.89 -17.62
N ILE A 3 -75.80 -13.20 -18.55
CA ILE A 3 -74.61 -13.57 -19.32
C ILE A 3 -73.42 -12.86 -18.67
N ALA A 4 -72.26 -13.52 -18.64
CA ALA A 4 -70.89 -13.00 -18.62
C ALA A 4 -70.01 -13.58 -17.50
N SER A 5 -68.98 -14.31 -17.91
CA SER A 5 -67.69 -14.31 -17.22
C SER A 5 -66.61 -14.30 -18.29
N PRO A 6 -65.76 -13.26 -18.36
CA PRO A 6 -64.65 -13.24 -19.30
C PRO A 6 -63.51 -14.13 -18.79
N LEU A 7 -63.08 -15.07 -19.65
CA LEU A 7 -61.73 -15.62 -19.57
C LEU A 7 -60.75 -14.46 -19.68
N THR A 8 -60.04 -14.15 -18.59
CA THR A 8 -58.88 -13.26 -18.66
C THR A 8 -57.63 -14.13 -18.57
N ALA A 9 -56.99 -14.33 -19.73
CA ALA A 9 -55.74 -15.05 -19.86
C ALA A 9 -54.68 -14.43 -18.94
N HIS A 10 -54.17 -15.20 -18.00
CA HIS A 10 -52.95 -14.86 -17.27
C HIS A 10 -51.78 -15.05 -18.22
N PHE A 11 -51.35 -13.98 -18.89
CA PHE A 11 -50.02 -13.93 -19.48
C PHE A 11 -49.01 -13.74 -18.34
N ALA A 12 -48.51 -14.85 -17.81
CA ALA A 12 -47.27 -14.83 -17.06
C ALA A 12 -46.15 -14.54 -18.05
N PHE A 13 -45.61 -13.32 -18.02
CA PHE A 13 -44.28 -13.07 -18.58
C PHE A 13 -43.32 -13.91 -17.76
N ALA A 14 -42.88 -15.05 -18.31
CA ALA A 14 -41.69 -15.71 -17.81
C ALA A 14 -40.57 -14.66 -17.89
N GLN A 15 -40.05 -14.24 -16.74
CA GLN A 15 -38.79 -13.51 -16.71
C GLN A 15 -37.77 -14.46 -17.32
N ASP A 16 -37.31 -14.10 -18.51
CA ASP A 16 -36.20 -14.73 -19.19
C ASP A 16 -34.95 -14.48 -18.32
N GLN A 17 -34.74 -15.34 -17.33
CA GLN A 17 -33.50 -15.42 -16.56
C GLN A 17 -32.44 -16.04 -17.46
N ARG A 18 -32.07 -15.34 -18.52
CA ARG A 18 -30.75 -15.53 -19.10
C ARG A 18 -29.78 -15.01 -18.04
N ASN A 19 -29.12 -15.93 -17.35
CA ASN A 19 -27.86 -15.61 -16.70
C ASN A 19 -26.97 -15.07 -17.83
N GLU A 20 -26.85 -13.76 -17.92
CA GLU A 20 -25.87 -13.15 -18.82
C GLU A 20 -24.51 -13.70 -18.40
N GLU A 21 -23.75 -14.24 -19.37
CA GLU A 21 -22.38 -14.64 -19.11
C GLU A 21 -21.60 -13.42 -18.62
N PRO A 22 -20.77 -13.55 -17.57
CA PRO A 22 -20.01 -12.43 -17.05
C PRO A 22 -19.12 -11.84 -18.15
N THR A 23 -18.98 -10.53 -18.14
CA THR A 23 -17.99 -9.84 -18.96
C THR A 23 -16.57 -10.25 -18.55
N LEU A 24 -15.60 -10.08 -19.45
CA LEU A 24 -14.19 -10.36 -19.13
C LEU A 24 -13.71 -9.52 -17.94
N GLU A 25 -14.17 -8.27 -17.84
CA GLU A 25 -13.89 -7.38 -16.72
C GLU A 25 -14.41 -7.94 -15.40
N GLU A 26 -15.63 -8.49 -15.38
CA GLU A 26 -16.24 -9.12 -14.21
C GLU A 26 -15.52 -10.42 -13.83
N GLU A 27 -15.10 -11.22 -14.82
CA GLU A 27 -14.29 -12.42 -14.58
C GLU A 27 -12.93 -12.07 -13.95
N ILE A 28 -12.21 -11.08 -14.52
CA ILE A 28 -10.93 -10.62 -13.98
C ILE A 28 -11.11 -10.06 -12.58
N ALA A 29 -12.15 -9.26 -12.34
CA ALA A 29 -12.45 -8.71 -11.02
C ALA A 29 -12.75 -9.83 -10.02
N GLY A 30 -13.56 -10.83 -10.38
CA GLY A 30 -13.89 -11.97 -9.54
C GLY A 30 -12.64 -12.77 -9.14
N VAL A 31 -11.76 -13.06 -10.10
CA VAL A 31 -10.48 -13.73 -9.82
C VAL A 31 -9.58 -12.85 -8.94
N ALA A 32 -9.49 -11.54 -9.20
CA ALA A 32 -8.71 -10.64 -8.36
C ALA A 32 -9.24 -10.58 -6.92
N GLU A 33 -10.55 -10.64 -6.72
CA GLU A 33 -11.16 -10.69 -5.39
C GLU A 33 -10.94 -12.01 -4.66
N GLU A 34 -10.92 -13.13 -5.38
CA GLU A 34 -10.64 -14.46 -4.82
C GLU A 34 -9.18 -14.59 -4.36
N TYR A 35 -8.23 -14.05 -5.14
CA TYR A 35 -6.80 -14.23 -4.91
C TYR A 35 -6.08 -13.03 -4.28
N ARG A 36 -6.79 -11.95 -3.91
CA ARG A 36 -6.18 -10.83 -3.19
C ARG A 36 -5.86 -11.20 -1.74
N TYR A 37 -4.69 -10.75 -1.29
CA TYR A 37 -4.38 -10.72 0.13
C TYR A 37 -4.71 -9.36 0.71
N ARG A 38 -5.68 -9.29 1.63
CA ARG A 38 -6.04 -8.03 2.27
C ARG A 38 -4.91 -7.54 3.17
N LEU A 39 -4.37 -6.36 2.85
CA LEU A 39 -3.54 -5.58 3.76
C LEU A 39 -4.45 -4.66 4.57
N GLN A 40 -4.29 -4.68 5.90
CA GLN A 40 -5.03 -3.83 6.82
C GLN A 40 -4.09 -2.80 7.42
N PHE A 41 -4.60 -1.60 7.67
CA PHE A 41 -3.88 -0.54 8.37
C PHE A 41 -4.84 0.14 9.34
N ASP A 42 -4.48 0.18 10.62
CA ASP A 42 -5.30 0.79 11.69
C ASP A 42 -4.93 2.26 11.98
N GLY A 43 -4.06 2.85 11.17
CA GLY A 43 -3.47 4.17 11.38
C GLY A 43 -2.08 4.13 12.00
N GLN A 44 -1.65 2.99 12.52
CA GLN A 44 -0.32 2.79 13.11
C GLN A 44 0.37 1.52 12.62
N THR A 45 -0.36 0.43 12.46
CA THR A 45 0.18 -0.90 12.21
C THR A 45 -0.45 -1.55 10.98
N PHE A 46 0.39 -2.05 10.09
CA PHE A 46 0.00 -2.91 8.99
C PHE A 46 -0.16 -4.36 9.47
N SER A 47 -1.24 -5.02 9.02
CA SER A 47 -1.58 -6.38 9.44
C SER A 47 -2.43 -7.13 8.41
N GLY A 48 -2.78 -8.39 8.72
CA GLY A 48 -3.64 -9.24 7.90
C GLY A 48 -2.88 -10.08 6.85
N PRO A 49 -3.59 -10.86 6.02
CA PRO A 49 -2.96 -11.82 5.10
C PRO A 49 -1.98 -11.18 4.11
N GLY A 50 -2.23 -9.93 3.69
CA GLY A 50 -1.31 -9.19 2.83
C GLY A 50 0.00 -8.86 3.52
N TRP A 51 -0.06 -8.47 4.79
CA TRP A 51 1.13 -8.23 5.61
C TRP A 51 1.95 -9.51 5.81
N ASP A 52 1.29 -10.61 6.16
CA ASP A 52 1.95 -11.91 6.37
C ASP A 52 2.67 -12.37 5.10
N ARG A 53 2.02 -12.17 3.93
CA ARG A 53 2.61 -12.45 2.63
C ARG A 53 3.87 -11.62 2.37
N LEU A 54 3.84 -10.31 2.64
CA LEU A 54 5.01 -9.43 2.48
C LEU A 54 6.17 -9.87 3.38
N LEU A 55 5.90 -10.23 4.63
CA LEU A 55 6.92 -10.76 5.53
C LEU A 55 7.51 -12.06 5.02
N GLN A 56 6.67 -13.01 4.59
CA GLN A 56 7.14 -14.28 4.06
C GLN A 56 8.06 -14.08 2.84
N GLU A 57 7.64 -13.25 1.89
CA GLU A 57 8.44 -12.95 0.70
C GLU A 57 9.75 -12.22 1.08
N GLY A 58 9.72 -11.29 2.04
CA GLY A 58 10.92 -10.61 2.50
C GLY A 58 11.91 -11.51 3.22
N LEU A 59 11.43 -12.47 4.02
CA LEU A 59 12.29 -13.46 4.67
C LEU A 59 13.01 -14.37 3.65
N ALA A 60 12.40 -14.61 2.49
CA ALA A 60 12.98 -15.42 1.42
C ALA A 60 13.88 -14.61 0.46
N ALA A 61 13.87 -13.28 0.55
CA ALA A 61 14.53 -12.39 -0.40
C ALA A 61 15.85 -11.84 0.14
N GLN A 62 16.80 -11.58 -0.78
CA GLN A 62 18.01 -10.80 -0.48
C GLN A 62 17.81 -9.30 -0.71
N PHE A 63 16.85 -8.95 -1.58
CA PHE A 63 16.46 -7.60 -1.92
C PHE A 63 14.93 -7.53 -1.95
N PHE A 64 14.36 -6.52 -1.31
CA PHE A 64 12.92 -6.25 -1.34
C PHE A 64 12.72 -4.87 -1.95
N LEU A 65 11.94 -4.79 -3.03
CA LEU A 65 11.65 -3.54 -3.72
C LEU A 65 10.21 -3.12 -3.44
N ILE A 66 10.01 -1.85 -3.12
CA ILE A 66 8.70 -1.25 -2.91
C ILE A 66 8.59 -0.09 -3.91
N GLY A 67 7.66 -0.20 -4.84
CA GLY A 67 7.25 0.92 -5.67
C GLY A 67 6.25 1.79 -4.90
N GLU A 68 6.20 3.08 -5.22
CA GLU A 68 5.42 4.05 -4.47
C GLU A 68 4.80 5.11 -5.39
N GLU A 69 3.79 5.80 -4.85
CA GLU A 69 3.24 7.04 -5.40
C GLU A 69 3.59 8.17 -4.44
N HIS A 70 4.18 9.25 -4.97
CA HIS A 70 4.64 10.37 -4.16
C HIS A 70 3.51 11.02 -3.37
N GLY A 71 3.80 11.41 -2.14
CA GLY A 71 2.86 12.16 -1.29
C GLY A 71 1.86 11.28 -0.52
N ILE A 72 2.05 9.96 -0.51
CA ILE A 72 1.23 9.02 0.28
C ILE A 72 1.94 8.67 1.59
N ALA A 73 1.37 9.09 2.71
CA ALA A 73 1.93 8.92 4.06
C ALA A 73 2.10 7.44 4.47
N GLU A 74 1.25 6.55 3.95
CA GLU A 74 1.27 5.12 4.23
C GLU A 74 2.50 4.41 3.63
N ASN A 75 3.07 4.91 2.54
CA ASN A 75 4.24 4.30 1.88
C ASN A 75 5.46 4.25 2.82
N PRO A 76 5.95 5.38 3.39
CA PRO A 76 7.07 5.34 4.32
C PRO A 76 6.74 4.61 5.63
N LYS A 77 5.48 4.63 6.09
CA LYS A 77 5.05 3.85 7.27
C LYS A 77 5.16 2.34 7.02
N LEU A 78 4.72 1.87 5.85
CA LEU A 78 4.83 0.46 5.46
C LEU A 78 6.30 0.03 5.38
N VAL A 79 7.14 0.84 4.74
CA VAL A 79 8.58 0.59 4.65
C VAL A 79 9.23 0.52 6.03
N ALA A 80 8.93 1.45 6.93
CA ALA A 80 9.47 1.48 8.29
C ALA A 80 9.10 0.21 9.08
N GLN A 81 7.84 -0.23 8.99
CA GLN A 81 7.38 -1.44 9.66
C GLN A 81 8.01 -2.70 9.06
N LEU A 82 8.06 -2.83 7.73
CA LEU A 82 8.69 -3.97 7.05
C LEU A 82 10.17 -4.06 7.40
N PHE A 83 10.90 -2.93 7.32
CA PHE A 83 12.31 -2.91 7.64
C PHE A 83 12.56 -3.31 9.10
N THR A 84 11.74 -2.81 10.04
CA THR A 84 11.83 -3.19 11.45
C THR A 84 11.60 -4.68 11.66
N ALA A 85 10.64 -5.28 10.96
CA ALA A 85 10.35 -6.71 11.04
C ALA A 85 11.47 -7.58 10.44
N LEU A 86 12.13 -7.11 9.38
CA LEU A 86 13.13 -7.86 8.61
C LEU A 86 14.58 -7.53 8.98
N LYS A 87 14.85 -6.51 9.80
CA LYS A 87 16.23 -6.09 10.07
C LYS A 87 17.10 -7.19 10.71
N ASN A 88 16.48 -7.99 11.57
CA ASN A 88 17.16 -9.10 12.25
C ASN A 88 17.37 -10.34 11.35
N THR A 89 16.91 -10.30 10.09
CA THR A 89 17.06 -11.40 9.13
C THR A 89 18.08 -11.10 8.03
N GLY A 90 18.79 -9.96 8.13
CA GLY A 90 19.91 -9.59 7.25
C GLY A 90 19.72 -8.26 6.53
N PHE A 91 18.51 -7.70 6.52
CA PHE A 91 18.27 -6.37 5.97
C PHE A 91 18.93 -5.30 6.84
N SER A 92 19.93 -4.62 6.30
CA SER A 92 20.72 -3.60 7.03
C SER A 92 20.92 -2.31 6.24
N LYS A 93 20.31 -2.21 5.05
CA LYS A 93 20.45 -1.09 4.12
C LYS A 93 19.08 -0.76 3.53
N LEU A 94 18.79 0.54 3.49
CA LEU A 94 17.69 1.10 2.71
C LEU A 94 18.31 1.92 1.57
N ALA A 95 17.81 1.68 0.36
CA ALA A 95 18.05 2.52 -0.80
C ALA A 95 16.73 3.18 -1.19
N ILE A 96 16.76 4.48 -1.47
CA ILE A 96 15.60 5.28 -1.87
C ILE A 96 15.91 6.02 -3.16
N GLU A 97 14.88 6.35 -3.94
CA GLU A 97 14.99 6.97 -5.26
C GLU A 97 15.35 8.46 -5.17
N ILE A 98 16.59 8.75 -4.76
CA ILE A 98 17.14 10.11 -4.70
C ILE A 98 18.59 10.12 -5.18
N SER A 99 19.12 11.33 -5.44
CA SER A 99 20.52 11.46 -5.83
C SER A 99 21.50 11.01 -4.73
N PRO A 100 22.66 10.41 -5.07
CA PRO A 100 23.65 10.01 -4.07
C PRO A 100 24.13 11.14 -3.14
N PRO A 101 24.34 12.39 -3.59
CA PRO A 101 24.67 13.50 -2.69
C PRO A 101 23.57 13.77 -1.66
N MET A 102 22.31 13.75 -2.07
CA MET A 102 21.18 13.97 -1.15
C MET A 102 21.06 12.83 -0.13
N ALA A 103 21.21 11.57 -0.57
CA ALA A 103 21.23 10.42 0.33
C ALA A 103 22.32 10.57 1.41
N LYS A 104 23.52 11.03 1.04
CA LYS A 104 24.60 11.32 2.00
C LYS A 104 24.24 12.46 2.95
N THR A 105 23.60 13.52 2.47
CA THR A 105 23.15 14.64 3.30
C THR A 105 22.12 14.19 4.34
N LEU A 106 21.11 13.43 3.92
CA LEU A 106 20.08 12.87 4.82
C LEU A 106 20.70 11.92 5.85
N ASP A 107 21.57 11.00 5.42
CA ASP A 107 22.25 10.06 6.32
C ASP A 107 23.11 10.79 7.36
N THR A 108 23.83 11.85 6.93
CA THR A 108 24.64 12.68 7.83
C THR A 108 23.76 13.44 8.83
N ALA A 109 22.62 13.99 8.39
CA ALA A 109 21.69 14.70 9.28
C ALA A 109 21.14 13.77 10.37
N ILE A 110 20.75 12.55 10.00
CA ILE A 110 20.26 11.53 10.96
C ILE A 110 21.37 11.13 11.93
N LEU A 111 22.58 10.87 11.45
CA LEU A 111 23.70 10.49 12.33
C LEU A 111 24.07 11.58 13.33
N ASN A 112 23.87 12.86 12.99
CA ASN A 112 24.21 13.98 13.85
C ASN A 112 23.14 14.31 14.90
N GLY A 113 21.86 14.05 14.63
CA GLY A 113 20.76 14.52 15.48
C GLY A 113 19.48 13.71 15.44
N GLY A 114 19.50 12.51 14.85
CA GLY A 114 18.30 11.70 14.64
C GLY A 114 17.23 12.46 13.84
N ILE A 115 15.97 12.32 14.26
CA ILE A 115 14.84 13.02 13.64
C ILE A 115 14.96 14.55 13.71
N GLU A 116 15.57 15.10 14.77
CA GLU A 116 15.78 16.55 14.89
C GLU A 116 16.85 17.06 13.93
N GLY A 117 17.82 16.22 13.57
CA GLY A 117 18.79 16.51 12.52
C GLY A 117 18.11 16.66 11.15
N LEU A 118 17.17 15.77 10.82
CA LEU A 118 16.35 15.89 9.60
C LEU A 118 15.44 17.11 9.64
N ARG A 119 14.77 17.37 10.78
CA ARG A 119 13.93 18.57 10.96
C ARG A 119 14.71 19.86 10.74
N SER A 120 15.93 19.93 11.27
CA SER A 120 16.81 21.09 11.08
C SER A 120 17.25 21.24 9.63
N LEU A 121 17.54 20.13 8.93
CA LEU A 121 17.88 20.14 7.51
C LEU A 121 16.72 20.67 6.67
N PHE A 122 15.50 20.15 6.87
CA PHE A 122 14.32 20.55 6.09
C PHE A 122 13.88 21.99 6.35
N GLY A 123 14.27 22.58 7.48
CA GLY A 123 14.02 23.99 7.77
C GLY A 123 14.98 24.96 7.07
N GLN A 124 16.00 24.47 6.36
CA GLN A 124 16.97 25.30 5.66
C GLN A 124 16.61 25.43 4.17
N PRO A 125 16.77 26.61 3.55
CA PRO A 125 16.55 26.75 2.11
C PRO A 125 17.39 25.77 1.29
N GLY A 126 16.74 24.88 0.52
CA GLY A 126 17.41 23.87 -0.29
C GLY A 126 17.85 22.63 0.49
N GLY A 127 17.45 22.51 1.76
CA GLY A 127 17.60 21.30 2.56
C GLY A 127 16.48 20.29 2.31
N GLU A 128 15.41 20.68 1.62
CA GLU A 128 14.31 19.82 1.25
C GLU A 128 14.70 18.93 0.06
N PRO A 129 14.70 17.60 0.21
CA PRO A 129 14.85 16.71 -0.93
C PRO A 129 13.60 16.79 -1.84
N ALA A 130 13.82 16.88 -3.15
CA ALA A 130 12.73 16.89 -4.11
C ALA A 130 11.89 15.61 -3.98
N PHE A 131 10.57 15.77 -3.86
CA PHE A 131 9.60 14.68 -3.71
C PHE A 131 9.82 13.76 -2.48
N PHE A 132 10.53 14.23 -1.44
CA PHE A 132 10.81 13.45 -0.22
C PHE A 132 10.77 14.31 1.07
N GLY A 133 9.80 15.23 1.16
CA GLY A 133 9.73 16.25 2.22
C GLY A 133 8.75 15.97 3.37
N MET A 134 8.12 14.79 3.42
CA MET A 134 7.08 14.48 4.42
C MET A 134 7.66 14.14 5.79
N ALA A 135 6.88 14.36 6.84
CA ALA A 135 7.27 13.99 8.20
C ALA A 135 7.45 12.47 8.33
N GLU A 136 6.55 11.71 7.71
CA GLU A 136 6.56 10.25 7.70
C GLU A 136 7.81 9.67 7.03
N GLU A 137 8.32 10.32 5.98
CA GLU A 137 9.57 9.93 5.32
C GLU A 137 10.77 10.14 6.24
N ALA A 138 10.79 11.26 6.97
CA ALA A 138 11.81 11.52 7.98
C ALA A 138 11.74 10.51 9.13
N GLU A 139 10.54 10.17 9.60
CA GLU A 139 10.30 9.14 10.62
C GLU A 139 10.74 7.74 10.16
N MET A 140 10.47 7.39 8.89
CA MET A 140 10.94 6.15 8.29
C MET A 140 12.47 6.10 8.29
N LEU A 141 13.15 7.15 7.84
CA LEU A 141 14.61 7.18 7.82
C LEU A 141 15.20 7.08 9.24
N ALA A 142 14.61 7.78 10.21
CA ALA A 142 15.04 7.68 11.61
C ALA A 142 14.85 6.27 12.18
N THR A 143 13.73 5.61 11.85
CA THR A 143 13.42 4.23 12.28
C THR A 143 14.39 3.22 11.68
N VAL A 144 14.65 3.33 10.38
CA VAL A 144 15.51 2.41 9.63
C VAL A 144 16.98 2.53 10.05
N ARG A 145 17.41 3.73 10.45
CA ARG A 145 18.80 4.00 10.81
C ARG A 145 19.14 3.73 12.28
N ALA A 146 18.14 3.53 13.14
CA ALA A 146 18.30 3.24 14.57
C ALA A 146 18.76 1.79 14.86
#